data_AF-A0A4R7C7Z9-F1
#
_entry.id   AF-A0A4R7C7Z9-F1
#
_cell.length_a   1.000
_cell.length_b   1.000
_cell.length_c   1.000
_cell.angle_alpha   90.00
_cell.angle_beta   90.00
_cell.angle_gamma   90.00
#
_symmetry.space_group_name_H-M   'P 1'
#
loop_
_entity.id
_entity.type
_entity.pdbx_description
1 polymer ?
#
loop_
_entity_poly.entity_id
_entity_poly.type
_entity_poly.pdbx_seq_one_letter_code
_entity_poly.pdbx_strand_id
1 'polypeptide(L)'
;MALSIKTDEADRLARELSRLTGETMTEAITRAMRERLERLRAAEEARKDYVSRMEAFVRARAGRYDRRPVTKQEWDEAVGDTPVELGPR
;
A
#
# COMPACT_ATOMS: atom_id res chain seq x y z
N MET A 1 -9.11 8.85 -30.50
CA MET A 1 -9.06 10.20 -29.90
C MET A 1 -7.60 10.62 -29.79
N ALA A 2 -7.30 11.92 -29.93
CA ALA A 2 -5.92 12.43 -29.83
C ALA A 2 -5.66 13.02 -28.44
N LEU A 3 -4.55 12.62 -27.81
CA LEU A 3 -4.05 13.20 -26.58
C LEU A 3 -3.08 14.34 -26.93
N SER A 4 -3.34 15.56 -26.46
CA SER A 4 -2.48 16.72 -26.69
C SER A 4 -1.76 17.11 -25.40
N ILE A 5 -0.45 16.89 -25.32
CA ILE A 5 0.42 17.33 -24.24
C ILE A 5 1.39 18.36 -24.83
N LYS A 6 1.39 19.59 -24.30
CA LYS A 6 2.15 20.73 -24.85
C LYS A 6 3.13 21.28 -23.80
N THR A 7 4.14 20.48 -23.49
CA THR A 7 5.25 20.91 -22.62
C THR A 7 6.58 20.50 -23.26
N ASP A 8 7.59 21.37 -23.14
CA ASP A 8 8.94 21.12 -23.67
C ASP A 8 9.59 19.91 -23.01
N GLU A 9 9.23 19.63 -21.75
CA GLU A 9 9.67 18.44 -21.03
C GLU A 9 9.11 17.16 -21.66
N ALA A 10 7.81 17.10 -21.95
CA ALA A 10 7.20 15.92 -22.54
C ALA A 10 7.75 15.63 -23.95
N ASP A 11 7.96 16.67 -24.77
CA ASP A 11 8.57 16.51 -26.09
C ASP A 11 10.02 15.99 -25.98
N ARG A 12 10.84 16.56 -25.10
CA ARG A 12 12.22 16.09 -24.85
C ARG A 12 12.25 14.63 -24.41
N LEU A 13 11.46 14.27 -23.40
CA LEU A 13 11.37 12.91 -22.89
C LEU A 13 10.89 11.92 -23.96
N ALA A 14 9.87 12.29 -24.74
CA ALA A 14 9.37 11.45 -25.82
C ALA A 14 10.41 11.19 -26.91
N ARG A 15 11.16 12.23 -27.31
CA ARG A 15 12.23 12.13 -28.31
C ARG A 15 13.41 11.33 -27.81
N GLU A 16 13.78 11.48 -26.54
CA GLU A 16 14.84 10.70 -25.92
C GLU A 16 14.46 9.22 -25.85
N LEU A 17 13.27 8.93 -25.33
CA LEU A 17 12.78 7.56 -25.20
C LEU A 17 12.69 6.87 -26.57
N SER A 18 12.10 7.52 -27.57
CA SER A 18 12.03 7.02 -28.94
C SER A 18 13.42 6.72 -29.54
N ARG A 19 14.41 7.60 -29.31
CA ARG A 19 15.79 7.38 -29.78
C ARG A 19 16.46 6.19 -29.09
N LEU A 20 16.24 6.02 -27.79
CA LEU A 20 16.83 4.94 -27.01
C LEU A 20 16.19 3.58 -27.32
N THR A 21 14.89 3.53 -27.58
CA THR A 21 14.17 2.28 -27.86
C THR A 21 14.13 1.92 -29.35
N GLY A 22 14.40 2.87 -30.25
CA GLY A 22 14.24 2.70 -31.70
C GLY A 22 12.78 2.68 -32.16
N GLU A 23 11.85 3.05 -31.29
CA GLU A 23 10.41 3.06 -31.55
C GLU A 23 9.95 4.44 -32.03
N THR A 24 8.76 4.54 -32.63
CA THR A 24 8.15 5.84 -32.87
C THR A 24 7.82 6.54 -31.54
N MET A 25 7.78 7.88 -31.52
CA MET A 25 7.39 8.63 -30.31
C MET A 25 6.05 8.14 -29.73
N THR A 26 5.07 7.84 -30.58
CA THR A 26 3.78 7.33 -30.14
C THR A 26 3.89 5.97 -29.47
N GLU A 27 4.63 5.02 -30.05
CA GLU A 27 4.84 3.70 -29.48
C GLU A 27 5.60 3.76 -28.15
N ALA A 28 6.70 4.52 -28.13
CA ALA A 28 7.54 4.72 -26.96
C ALA A 28 6.72 5.27 -25.77
N ILE A 29 5.95 6.34 -26.00
CA ILE A 29 5.11 6.95 -24.97
C ILE A 29 3.99 5.98 -24.54
N THR A 30 3.33 5.32 -25.49
CA THR A 30 2.22 4.39 -25.19
C THR A 30 2.70 3.22 -24.35
N ARG A 31 3.89 2.68 -24.66
CA ARG A 31 4.51 1.61 -23.91
C ARG A 31 4.91 2.07 -22.51
N ALA A 32 5.59 3.20 -22.37
CA ALA A 32 5.98 3.74 -21.07
C ALA A 32 4.77 4.00 -20.15
N MET A 33 3.68 4.55 -20.69
CA MET A 33 2.43 4.73 -19.95
C MET A 33 1.82 3.39 -19.51
N ARG A 34 1.77 2.40 -20.42
CA ARG A 34 1.26 1.07 -20.13
C ARG A 34 2.04 0.40 -19.01
N GLU A 35 3.37 0.39 -19.11
CA GLU A 35 4.24 -0.18 -18.09
C GLU A 35 4.10 0.51 -16.74
N ARG A 36 3.97 1.85 -16.74
CA ARG A 36 3.73 2.60 -15.49
C ARG A 36 2.39 2.23 -14.86
N LEU A 37 1.33 2.13 -15.67
CA LEU A 37 0.01 1.71 -15.21
C LEU A 37 0.02 0.27 -14.67
N GLU A 38 0.71 -0.63 -15.35
CA GLU A 38 0.86 -2.02 -14.92
C GLU A 38 1.57 -2.13 -13.57
N ARG A 39 2.70 -1.43 -13.39
CA ARG A 39 3.41 -1.39 -12.09
C ARG A 39 2.53 -0.86 -10.97
N LEU A 40 1.75 0.19 -11.22
CA LEU A 40 0.84 0.76 -10.21
C LEU A 40 -0.30 -0.20 -9.87
N ARG A 41 -0.90 -0.85 -10.88
CA ARG A 41 -1.96 -1.85 -10.67
C ARG A 41 -1.46 -3.07 -9.91
N ALA A 42 -0.28 -3.59 -10.26
CA ALA A 42 0.33 -4.72 -9.57
C ALA A 42 0.61 -4.40 -8.08
N ALA A 43 1.11 -3.19 -7.79
CA ALA A 43 1.32 -2.74 -6.41
C ALA A 43 -0.01 -2.62 -5.64
N GLU A 44 -1.07 -2.11 -6.28
CA GLU A 44 -2.39 -2.04 -5.67
C GLU A 44 -2.98 -3.43 -5.40
N GLU A 45 -2.83 -4.36 -6.33
CA GLU A 45 -3.33 -5.73 -6.19
C GLU A 45 -2.59 -6.48 -5.08
N ALA A 46 -1.26 -6.35 -5.00
CA ALA A 46 -0.47 -6.91 -3.90
C ALA A 46 -0.91 -6.37 -2.54
N ARG A 47 -1.25 -5.07 -2.46
CA ARG A 47 -1.81 -4.47 -1.24
C ARG A 47 -3.19 -5.03 -0.91
N LYS A 48 -4.06 -5.22 -1.90
CA LYS A 48 -5.39 -5.84 -1.71
C LYS A 48 -5.25 -7.28 -1.23
N ASP A 49 -4.37 -8.08 -1.84
CA ASP A 49 -4.07 -9.44 -1.41
C ASP A 49 -3.64 -9.48 0.06
N TYR A 50 -2.73 -8.57 0.47
CA TYR A 50 -2.31 -8.48 1.86
C TYR A 50 -3.50 -8.22 2.82
N VAL A 51 -4.36 -7.25 2.48
CA VAL A 51 -5.56 -6.94 3.30
C VAL A 51 -6.50 -8.15 3.36
N SER A 52 -6.81 -8.76 2.22
CA SER A 52 -7.69 -9.93 2.16
C SER A 52 -7.13 -11.12 2.96
N ARG A 53 -5.82 -11.35 2.90
CA ARG A 53 -5.14 -12.38 3.70
C ARG A 53 -5.20 -12.08 5.20
N MET A 54 -5.03 -10.82 5.59
CA MET A 54 -5.19 -10.39 6.99
C MET A 54 -6.62 -10.60 7.47
N GLU A 55 -7.62 -10.20 6.69
CA GLU A 55 -9.03 -10.41 7.03
C GLU A 55 -9.37 -11.89 7.17
N ALA A 56 -8.91 -12.73 6.23
CA ALA A 56 -9.10 -14.18 6.29
C ALA A 56 -8.43 -14.78 7.55
N PHE A 57 -7.21 -14.35 7.86
CA PHE A 57 -6.48 -14.79 9.05
C PHE A 57 -7.22 -14.44 10.35
N VAL A 58 -7.72 -13.20 10.46
CA VAL A 58 -8.50 -12.72 11.60
C VAL A 58 -9.81 -13.48 11.70
N ARG A 59 -10.57 -13.59 10.60
CA ARG A 59 -11.87 -14.28 10.57
C ARG A 59 -11.77 -15.73 11.03
N ALA A 60 -10.72 -16.45 10.63
CA ALA A 60 -10.48 -17.84 11.02
C ALA A 60 -10.17 -18.03 12.52
N ARG A 61 -9.76 -16.96 13.23
CA ARG A 61 -9.38 -17.00 14.65
C ARG A 61 -10.31 -16.20 15.55
N ALA A 62 -11.17 -15.36 14.98
CA ALA A 62 -12.04 -14.43 15.68
C ALA A 62 -12.95 -15.10 16.73
N GLY A 63 -13.32 -16.37 16.54
CA GLY A 63 -14.13 -17.14 17.50
C GLY A 63 -13.33 -17.81 18.62
N ARG A 64 -11.99 -17.77 18.59
CA ARG A 64 -11.13 -18.38 19.62
C ARG A 64 -10.85 -17.45 20.80
N TYR A 65 -11.11 -16.16 20.64
CA TYR A 65 -10.77 -15.13 21.62
C TYR A 65 -11.99 -14.27 21.92
N ASP A 66 -12.16 -13.89 23.19
CA ASP A 66 -13.05 -12.81 23.57
C ASP A 66 -12.47 -11.49 23.01
N ARG A 67 -13.28 -10.77 22.24
CA ARG A 67 -12.90 -9.52 21.56
C ARG A 67 -13.65 -8.31 22.09
N ARG A 68 -14.27 -8.44 23.28
CA ARG A 68 -14.82 -7.26 23.96
C ARG A 68 -13.69 -6.25 24.23
N PRO A 69 -13.98 -4.94 24.23
CA PRO A 69 -13.02 -3.96 24.70
C PRO A 69 -12.52 -4.32 26.10
N VAL A 70 -11.20 -4.28 26.28
CA VAL A 70 -10.58 -4.43 27.61
C VAL A 70 -10.73 -3.13 28.39
N THR A 71 -10.94 -3.25 29.70
CA THR A 71 -10.88 -2.11 30.60
C THR A 71 -9.44 -1.67 30.81
N LYS A 72 -9.25 -0.44 31.27
CA LYS A 72 -7.91 0.06 31.63
C LYS A 72 -7.24 -0.81 32.69
N GLN A 73 -7.99 -1.22 33.72
CA GLN A 73 -7.48 -2.09 34.78
C GLN A 73 -7.01 -3.45 34.24
N GLU A 74 -7.83 -4.12 33.42
CA GLU A 74 -7.46 -5.41 32.79
C GLU A 74 -6.20 -5.26 31.92
N TRP A 75 -6.05 -4.12 31.25
CA TRP A 75 -4.85 -3.80 30.48
C TRP A 75 -3.62 -3.60 31.37
N ASP A 76 -3.73 -2.75 32.40
CA ASP A 76 -2.65 -2.42 33.35
C ASP A 76 -2.16 -3.68 34.09
N GLU A 77 -3.08 -4.59 34.46
CA GLU A 77 -2.75 -5.91 35.03
C GLU A 77 -2.03 -6.82 34.02
N ALA A 78 -2.48 -6.86 32.75
CA ALA A 78 -1.89 -7.71 31.72
C ALA A 78 -0.50 -7.24 31.27
N VAL A 79 -0.24 -5.93 31.26
CA VAL A 79 1.06 -5.36 30.87
C VAL A 79 2.05 -5.26 32.05
N GLY A 80 1.60 -5.60 33.27
CA GLY A 80 2.43 -5.56 34.48
C GLY A 80 2.70 -4.16 35.00
N ASP A 81 1.95 -3.16 34.54
CA ASP A 81 2.06 -1.76 34.95
C ASP A 81 1.04 -1.47 36.07
N THR A 82 0.90 -2.42 36.99
CA THR A 82 0.14 -2.21 38.21
C THR A 82 0.98 -1.36 39.16
N PRO A 83 0.52 -0.17 39.58
CA PRO A 83 1.18 0.57 40.63
C PRO A 83 1.21 -0.34 41.86
N VAL A 84 2.40 -0.83 42.24
CA VAL A 84 2.57 -1.54 43.50
C VAL A 84 2.18 -0.56 44.59
N GLU A 85 1.01 -0.75 45.22
CA GLU A 85 0.66 -0.01 46.42
C GLU A 85 1.69 -0.37 47.50
N LEU A 86 2.70 0.50 47.65
CA LEU A 86 3.60 0.47 48.78
C LEU A 86 2.77 0.82 50.01
N GLY A 87 2.38 -0.20 50.78
CA GLY A 87 1.68 -0.05 52.05
C GLY A 87 2.45 0.86 53.03
N PRO A 88 1.75 1.42 54.03
CA PRO A 88 2.32 2.46 54.89
C PRO A 88 3.54 1.96 55.67
N ARG A 89 4.60 2.77 55.67
CA ARG A 89 5.82 2.58 56.46
C ARG A 89 5.57 2.69 57.96
#